data_AF-L2GLU9-F1
#
_entry.id   AF-L2GLU9-F1
#
_cell.length_a   1.000
_cell.length_b   1.000
_cell.length_c   1.000
_cell.angle_alpha   90.00
_cell.angle_beta   90.00
_cell.angle_gamma   90.00
#
_symmetry.space_group_name_H-M   'P 1'
#
loop_
_entity.id
_entity.type
_entity.pdbx_description
1 polymer ?
#
loop_
_entity_poly.entity_id
_entity_poly.type
_entity_poly.pdbx_seq_one_letter_code
_entity_poly.pdbx_strand_id
1 'polypeptide(L)'
;MEESAILQLNGTFDFAGELSSKLVSFFKNQIEIGNENFSTTLKYTEVAKISYNSRTVKILMKNGSKIKIPCCSSDIKRIKTILRARKDDNIIEVGGSALVRLSDLCFVVPIRSNDIRVLKTSIIRRISEHFYPACEAVSISTDIFNNISICCESEKGSEIQLVSCEDLEAALSYFDGKLKLIIKQ
;
A
#
# COMPACT_ATOMS: atom_id res chain seq x y z
N MET A 1 33.25 4.34 -4.00
CA MET A 1 32.60 3.02 -4.08
C MET A 1 31.28 3.23 -4.79
N GLU A 2 31.15 2.76 -6.03
CA GLU A 2 29.86 2.77 -6.73
C GLU A 2 28.91 1.87 -5.96
N GLU A 3 27.78 2.42 -5.52
CA GLU A 3 26.75 1.67 -4.83
C GLU A 3 26.08 0.74 -5.85
N SER A 4 26.11 -0.58 -5.62
CA SER A 4 25.49 -1.52 -6.55
C SER A 4 23.96 -1.41 -6.51
N ALA A 5 23.34 -1.41 -7.70
CA ALA A 5 21.88 -1.42 -7.81
C ALA A 5 21.30 -2.71 -7.22
N ILE A 6 20.29 -2.58 -6.36
CA ILE A 6 19.59 -3.71 -5.71
C ILE A 6 18.61 -4.37 -6.69
N LEU A 7 18.01 -3.56 -7.55
CA LEU A 7 17.11 -4.00 -8.61
C LEU A 7 17.27 -3.08 -9.81
N GLN A 8 17.26 -3.68 -11.00
CA GLN A 8 17.26 -2.97 -12.27
C GLN A 8 16.09 -3.46 -13.11
N LEU A 9 15.32 -2.53 -13.66
CA LEU A 9 14.18 -2.79 -14.52
C LEU A 9 14.32 -2.00 -15.81
N ASN A 10 14.10 -2.66 -16.94
CA ASN A 10 14.01 -2.00 -18.24
C ASN A 10 12.55 -1.93 -18.66
N GLY A 11 12.11 -0.76 -19.13
CA GLY A 11 10.76 -0.61 -19.65
C GLY A 11 10.59 0.65 -20.49
N THR A 12 9.62 0.60 -21.39
CA THR A 12 9.23 1.76 -22.21
C THR A 12 8.08 2.48 -21.52
N PHE A 13 8.29 3.73 -21.12
CA PHE A 13 7.26 4.56 -20.49
C PHE A 13 7.57 6.05 -20.62
N ASP A 14 6.54 6.87 -20.47
CA ASP A 14 6.68 8.33 -20.46
C ASP A 14 7.37 8.76 -19.16
N PHE A 15 8.49 9.46 -19.31
CA PHE A 15 9.18 10.13 -18.22
C PHE A 15 9.70 11.48 -18.71
N ALA A 16 9.33 12.55 -17.99
CA ALA A 16 9.68 13.93 -18.32
C ALA A 16 9.23 14.38 -19.73
N GLY A 17 8.09 13.86 -20.21
CA GLY A 17 7.53 14.22 -21.52
C GLY A 17 8.14 13.47 -22.69
N GLU A 18 8.93 12.43 -22.41
CA GLU A 18 9.57 11.58 -23.42
C GLU A 18 9.17 10.11 -23.21
N LEU A 19 8.51 9.53 -24.22
CA LEU A 19 8.15 8.11 -24.27
C LEU A 19 9.28 7.32 -24.92
N SER A 20 10.17 6.74 -24.13
CA SER A 20 11.29 5.93 -24.62
C SER A 20 11.64 4.79 -23.67
N SER A 21 12.56 3.92 -24.07
CA SER A 21 13.09 2.86 -23.21
C SER A 21 13.96 3.48 -22.12
N LYS A 22 13.63 3.19 -20.86
CA LYS A 22 14.34 3.69 -19.68
C LYS A 22 14.78 2.50 -18.81
N LEU A 23 15.99 2.59 -18.27
CA LEU A 23 16.50 1.76 -17.19
C LEU A 23 16.15 2.44 -15.87
N VAL A 24 15.49 1.68 -14.99
CA VAL A 24 15.15 2.09 -13.63
C VAL A 24 16.01 1.27 -12.67
N SER A 25 16.92 1.93 -11.96
CA SER A 25 17.80 1.32 -10.98
C SER A 25 17.40 1.73 -9.57
N PHE A 26 17.07 0.76 -8.73
CA PHE A 26 16.78 0.97 -7.31
C PHE A 26 18.05 0.74 -6.50
N PHE A 27 18.58 1.81 -5.91
CA PHE A 27 19.72 1.78 -4.98
C PHE A 27 19.23 1.86 -3.54
N LYS A 28 20.16 1.72 -2.59
CA LYS A 28 19.87 1.78 -1.15
C LYS A 28 19.41 3.15 -0.66
N ASN A 29 19.63 4.25 -1.39
CA ASN A 29 19.23 5.60 -0.96
C ASN A 29 18.48 6.40 -2.03
N GLN A 30 18.43 5.92 -3.26
CA GLN A 30 17.79 6.61 -4.39
C GLN A 30 17.23 5.66 -5.45
N ILE A 31 16.39 6.19 -6.32
CA ILE A 31 15.96 5.56 -7.57
C ILE A 31 16.57 6.37 -8.69
N GLU A 32 17.23 5.72 -9.64
CA GLU A 32 17.69 6.37 -10.86
C GLU A 32 16.83 5.91 -12.03
N ILE A 33 16.40 6.87 -12.84
CA ILE A 33 15.63 6.64 -14.05
C ILE A 33 16.36 7.33 -15.19
N GLY A 34 16.76 6.57 -16.19
CA GLY A 34 17.50 7.13 -17.30
C GLY A 34 17.61 6.23 -18.51
N ASN A 35 18.21 6.76 -19.56
CA ASN A 35 18.71 6.04 -20.72
C ASN A 35 20.19 6.38 -20.90
N GLU A 36 20.79 5.97 -22.02
CA GLU A 36 22.22 6.18 -22.30
C GLU A 36 22.61 7.68 -22.33
N ASN A 37 21.66 8.58 -22.58
CA ASN A 37 21.92 10.01 -22.79
C ASN A 37 21.52 10.88 -21.59
N PHE A 38 20.65 10.37 -20.71
CA PHE A 38 20.07 11.16 -19.63
C PHE A 38 19.72 10.27 -18.44
N SER A 39 20.14 10.67 -17.25
CA SER A 39 19.72 10.05 -16.00
C SER A 39 19.17 11.09 -15.03
N THR A 40 18.12 10.73 -14.31
CA THR A 40 17.56 11.49 -13.21
C THR A 40 17.59 10.65 -11.95
N THR A 41 18.13 11.22 -10.87
CA THR A 41 18.12 10.62 -9.55
C THR A 41 16.95 11.16 -8.73
N LEU A 42 16.21 10.26 -8.11
CA LEU A 42 15.07 10.55 -7.25
C LEU A 42 15.39 10.03 -5.84
N LYS A 43 15.39 10.93 -4.87
CA LYS A 43 15.60 10.54 -3.47
C LYS A 43 14.29 10.01 -2.88
N TYR A 44 14.37 8.94 -2.10
CA TYR A 44 13.16 8.40 -1.45
C TYR A 44 12.55 9.38 -0.45
N THR A 45 13.35 10.26 0.14
CA THR A 45 12.88 11.33 1.04
C THR A 45 11.95 12.33 0.36
N GLU A 46 12.00 12.42 -0.98
CA GLU A 46 11.15 13.27 -1.81
C GLU A 46 9.89 12.53 -2.31
N VAL A 47 9.77 11.23 -2.01
CA VAL A 47 8.59 10.45 -2.35
C VAL A 47 7.49 10.75 -1.33
N ALA A 48 6.31 11.12 -1.81
CA ALA A 48 5.12 11.33 -0.98
C ALA A 48 4.31 10.04 -0.83
N LYS A 49 4.16 9.28 -1.92
CA LYS A 49 3.32 8.09 -1.95
C LYS A 49 3.77 7.12 -3.01
N ILE A 50 3.72 5.83 -2.69
CA ILE A 50 3.93 4.75 -3.64
C ILE A 50 2.64 3.93 -3.71
N SER A 51 2.22 3.59 -4.91
CA SER A 51 1.04 2.77 -5.14
C SER A 51 1.31 1.71 -6.20
N TYR A 52 0.74 0.53 -6.00
CA TYR A 52 0.99 -0.63 -6.82
C TYR A 52 -0.27 -1.02 -7.59
N ASN A 53 -0.09 -1.40 -8.84
CA ASN A 53 -1.09 -2.08 -9.65
C ASN A 53 -0.44 -3.34 -10.24
N SER A 54 -1.21 -4.31 -10.72
CA SER A 54 -0.73 -5.60 -11.26
C SER A 54 0.31 -5.50 -12.37
N ARG A 55 0.46 -4.34 -13.02
CA ARG A 55 1.40 -4.11 -14.12
C ARG A 55 2.27 -2.86 -13.97
N THR A 56 2.07 -2.07 -12.91
CA THR A 56 2.77 -0.78 -12.76
C THR A 56 3.01 -0.42 -11.30
N VAL A 57 4.18 0.11 -10.99
CA VAL A 57 4.44 0.89 -9.77
C VAL A 57 4.28 2.36 -10.09
N LYS A 58 3.48 3.07 -9.29
CA LYS A 58 3.29 4.52 -9.40
C LYS A 58 3.94 5.20 -8.21
N ILE A 59 4.86 6.11 -8.49
CA ILE A 59 5.57 6.93 -7.50
C ILE A 59 5.05 8.36 -7.63
N LEU A 60 4.52 8.89 -6.54
CA LEU A 60 4.13 10.29 -6.41
C LEU A 60 5.17 11.00 -5.56
N MET A 61 5.80 12.00 -6.14
CA MET A 61 6.78 12.86 -5.48
C MET A 61 6.08 13.98 -4.70
N LYS A 62 6.73 14.53 -3.67
CA LYS A 62 6.21 15.63 -2.84
C LYS A 62 5.94 16.91 -3.63
N ASN A 63 6.66 17.13 -4.73
CA ASN A 63 6.40 18.24 -5.67
C ASN A 63 5.20 18.00 -6.61
N GLY A 64 4.46 16.89 -6.46
CA GLY A 64 3.30 16.54 -7.26
C GLY A 64 3.60 15.74 -8.53
N SER A 65 4.88 15.58 -8.90
CA SER A 65 5.29 14.78 -10.06
C SER A 65 4.92 13.31 -9.88
N LYS A 66 4.47 12.67 -10.96
CA LYS A 66 4.00 11.27 -10.97
C LYS A 66 4.80 10.47 -11.97
N ILE A 67 5.29 9.32 -11.53
CA ILE A 67 6.07 8.40 -12.35
C ILE A 67 5.35 7.07 -12.35
N LYS A 68 5.18 6.48 -13.54
CA LYS A 68 4.53 5.17 -13.72
C LYS A 68 5.53 4.22 -14.35
N ILE A 69 6.10 3.33 -13.55
CA ILE A 69 7.08 2.34 -13.98
C ILE A 69 6.32 1.05 -14.33
N PRO A 70 6.33 0.59 -15.60
CA PRO A 70 5.82 -0.72 -15.96
C PRO A 70 6.67 -1.81 -15.31
N CYS A 71 6.02 -2.81 -14.72
CA CYS A 71 6.71 -3.86 -13.98
C CYS A 71 5.81 -5.10 -13.88
N CYS A 72 6.41 -6.29 -13.82
CA CYS A 72 5.63 -7.50 -13.63
C CYS A 72 5.40 -7.79 -12.13
N SER A 73 4.53 -8.76 -11.82
CA SER A 73 4.17 -9.10 -10.44
C SER A 73 5.38 -9.49 -9.58
N SER A 74 6.40 -10.17 -10.14
CA SER A 74 7.62 -10.49 -9.40
C SER A 74 8.46 -9.25 -9.09
N ASP A 75 8.53 -8.28 -9.99
CA ASP A 75 9.23 -7.02 -9.76
C ASP A 75 8.54 -6.20 -8.69
N ILE A 76 7.20 -6.15 -8.70
CA ILE A 76 6.40 -5.46 -7.67
C ILE A 76 6.71 -6.00 -6.29
N LYS A 77 6.80 -7.33 -6.14
CA LYS A 77 7.17 -7.96 -4.86
C LYS A 77 8.56 -7.52 -4.40
N ARG A 78 9.54 -7.49 -5.31
CA ARG A 78 10.91 -7.04 -4.99
C ARG A 78 10.96 -5.56 -4.62
N ILE A 79 10.26 -4.71 -5.36
CA ILE A 79 10.15 -3.28 -5.08
C ILE A 79 9.51 -3.04 -3.71
N LYS A 80 8.39 -3.72 -3.42
CA LYS A 80 7.74 -3.67 -2.09
C LYS A 80 8.73 -4.02 -0.99
N THR A 81 9.54 -5.07 -1.16
CA THR A 81 10.56 -5.45 -0.16
C THR A 81 11.63 -4.36 0.03
N ILE A 82 12.15 -3.78 -1.06
CA ILE A 82 13.16 -2.70 -1.01
C ILE A 82 12.62 -1.48 -0.26
N LEU A 83 11.34 -1.14 -0.52
CA LEU A 83 10.68 0.01 0.07
C LEU A 83 10.28 -0.22 1.53
N ARG A 84 9.74 -1.40 1.88
CA ARG A 84 9.38 -1.77 3.26
C ARG A 84 10.58 -1.79 4.21
N ALA A 85 11.75 -2.19 3.71
CA ALA A 85 13.00 -2.11 4.47
C ALA A 85 13.36 -0.67 4.87
N ARG A 86 12.73 0.33 4.26
CA ARG A 86 12.85 1.74 4.60
C ARG A 86 11.58 2.21 5.28
N LYS A 87 11.56 2.02 6.60
CA LYS A 87 10.65 2.76 7.48
C LYS A 87 11.04 4.24 7.46
N ASP A 88 10.71 4.94 6.38
CA ASP A 88 10.74 6.39 6.32
C ASP A 88 9.30 6.84 6.64
N ASP A 89 9.09 7.42 7.82
CA ASP A 89 7.76 7.68 8.42
C ASP A 89 6.84 8.59 7.56
N ASN A 90 7.34 9.12 6.45
CA ASN A 90 6.64 10.01 5.55
C ASN A 90 6.11 9.35 4.27
N ILE A 91 6.45 8.10 3.95
CA ILE A 91 5.94 7.42 2.77
C ILE A 91 4.66 6.69 3.15
N ILE A 92 3.50 7.23 2.76
CA ILE A 92 2.21 6.56 2.94
C ILE A 92 2.12 5.39 1.96
N GLU A 93 2.64 4.23 2.36
CA GLU A 93 2.42 2.99 1.64
C GLU A 93 0.97 2.54 1.86
N VAL A 94 0.19 2.43 0.79
CA VAL A 94 -1.11 1.76 0.88
C VAL A 94 -0.82 0.27 1.00
N GLY A 95 -0.79 -0.22 2.24
CA GLY A 95 -0.53 -1.63 2.58
C GLY A 95 -1.50 -2.61 1.92
N GLY A 96 -2.68 -2.15 1.49
CA GLY A 96 -3.63 -2.96 0.74
C GLY A 96 -5.05 -2.39 0.73
N SER A 97 -6.03 -3.27 0.53
CA SER A 97 -7.46 -3.00 0.65
C SER A 97 -8.14 -4.19 1.31
N ALA A 98 -9.12 -3.92 2.18
CA ALA A 98 -10.01 -4.91 2.74
C ALA A 98 -11.42 -4.78 2.15
N LEU A 99 -12.00 -5.89 1.75
CA LEU A 99 -13.45 -6.04 1.63
C LEU A 99 -13.98 -6.51 2.99
N VAL A 100 -14.71 -5.63 3.68
CA VAL A 100 -15.17 -5.83 5.05
C VAL A 100 -16.65 -6.16 5.05
N ARG A 101 -17.02 -7.30 5.64
CA ARG A 101 -18.40 -7.77 5.76
C ARG A 101 -18.90 -7.57 7.20
N LEU A 102 -20.08 -6.97 7.32
CA LEU A 102 -20.84 -6.85 8.56
C LEU A 102 -22.27 -7.29 8.27
N SER A 103 -22.64 -8.49 8.69
CA SER A 103 -23.89 -9.14 8.29
C SER A 103 -24.04 -9.11 6.76
N ASP A 104 -25.11 -8.51 6.24
CA ASP A 104 -25.39 -8.41 4.80
C ASP A 104 -24.67 -7.24 4.11
N LEU A 105 -23.98 -6.37 4.88
CA LEU A 105 -23.31 -5.20 4.37
C LEU A 105 -21.85 -5.50 4.00
N CYS A 106 -21.39 -4.87 2.92
CA CYS A 106 -20.02 -5.00 2.42
C CYS A 106 -19.41 -3.61 2.17
N PHE A 107 -18.22 -3.38 2.69
CA PHE A 107 -17.50 -2.11 2.57
C PHE A 107 -16.09 -2.34 2.03
N VAL A 108 -15.63 -1.48 1.13
CA VAL A 108 -14.22 -1.45 0.75
C VAL A 108 -13.50 -0.42 1.61
N VAL A 109 -12.48 -0.88 2.34
CA VAL A 109 -11.67 -0.06 3.25
C VAL A 109 -10.20 -0.09 2.78
N PRO A 110 -9.60 1.05 2.45
CA PRO A 110 -8.17 1.10 2.12
C PRO A 110 -7.32 0.90 3.39
N ILE A 111 -6.32 0.03 3.30
CA ILE A 111 -5.38 -0.25 4.38
C ILE A 111 -4.14 0.62 4.16
N ARG A 112 -3.93 1.59 5.04
CA ARG A 112 -2.87 2.62 4.92
C ARG A 112 -1.75 2.47 5.96
N SER A 113 -1.90 1.52 6.87
CA SER A 113 -0.97 1.25 7.96
C SER A 113 -1.07 -0.24 8.33
N ASN A 114 0.03 -0.81 8.82
CA ASN A 114 0.05 -2.14 9.43
C ASN A 114 -0.40 -2.11 10.90
N ASP A 115 -0.77 -0.95 11.45
CA ASP A 115 -1.38 -0.85 12.78
C ASP A 115 -2.84 -1.32 12.73
N ILE A 116 -3.13 -2.43 13.41
CA ILE A 116 -4.46 -3.02 13.46
C ILE A 116 -5.52 -2.08 14.06
N ARG A 117 -5.14 -1.17 14.96
CA ARG A 117 -6.04 -0.17 15.53
C ARG A 117 -6.44 0.85 14.47
N VAL A 118 -5.50 1.30 13.64
CA VAL A 118 -5.77 2.21 12.51
C VAL A 118 -6.73 1.56 11.51
N LEU A 119 -6.57 0.26 11.25
CA LEU A 119 -7.51 -0.50 10.44
C LEU A 119 -8.90 -0.54 11.07
N LYS A 120 -9.02 -0.89 12.36
CA LYS A 120 -10.28 -0.87 13.10
C LYS A 120 -10.96 0.50 13.02
N THR A 121 -10.22 1.58 13.26
CA THR A 121 -10.73 2.96 13.13
C THR A 121 -11.28 3.24 11.73
N SER A 122 -10.54 2.85 10.70
CA SER A 122 -10.95 3.04 9.31
C SER A 122 -12.22 2.27 8.97
N ILE A 123 -12.38 1.06 9.52
CA ILE A 123 -13.56 0.21 9.36
C ILE A 123 -14.78 0.85 10.04
N ILE A 124 -14.68 1.20 11.33
CA ILE A 124 -15.82 1.77 12.05
C ILE A 124 -16.24 3.09 11.43
N ARG A 125 -15.27 3.94 11.03
CA ARG A 125 -15.58 5.18 10.33
C ARG A 125 -16.36 4.91 9.06
N ARG A 126 -15.93 3.94 8.25
CA ARG A 126 -16.62 3.60 7.00
C ARG A 126 -18.03 3.08 7.21
N ILE A 127 -18.24 2.30 8.27
CA ILE A 127 -19.57 1.81 8.67
C ILE A 127 -20.43 2.97 9.17
N SER A 128 -19.86 3.86 9.99
CA SER A 128 -20.56 5.03 10.55
C SER A 128 -21.00 5.99 9.45
N GLU A 129 -20.16 6.26 8.47
CA GLU A 129 -20.49 7.05 7.27
C GLU A 129 -21.69 6.47 6.49
N HIS A 130 -21.89 5.15 6.52
CA HIS A 130 -23.00 4.50 5.83
C HIS A 130 -24.33 4.71 6.56
N PHE A 131 -24.34 4.61 7.89
CA PHE A 131 -25.56 4.77 8.68
C PHE A 131 -25.86 6.23 9.05
N TYR A 132 -24.83 7.09 9.14
CA TYR A 132 -24.92 8.48 9.57
C TYR A 132 -24.17 9.41 8.59
N PRO A 133 -24.60 9.51 7.32
CA PRO A 133 -23.89 10.26 6.28
C PRO A 133 -23.79 11.77 6.56
N ALA A 134 -24.69 12.33 7.37
CA ALA A 134 -24.69 13.75 7.74
C ALA A 134 -23.69 14.09 8.86
N CYS A 135 -23.06 13.09 9.48
CA CYS A 135 -22.09 13.30 10.55
C CYS A 135 -20.68 13.00 10.07
N GLU A 136 -20.09 13.92 9.31
CA GLU A 136 -18.72 13.79 8.78
C GLU A 136 -17.64 13.76 9.89
N ALA A 137 -18.00 14.03 11.15
CA ALA A 137 -17.06 14.18 12.26
C ALA A 137 -17.61 13.64 13.60
N VAL A 138 -18.23 12.45 13.62
CA VAL A 138 -18.49 11.81 14.93
C VAL A 138 -17.15 11.39 15.51
N SER A 139 -16.82 11.90 16.69
CA SER A 139 -15.78 11.33 17.54
C SER A 139 -16.22 9.92 17.93
N ILE A 140 -15.78 8.93 17.15
CA ILE A 140 -16.07 7.52 17.42
C ILE A 140 -15.38 7.16 18.74
N SER A 141 -16.17 6.79 19.74
CA SER A 141 -15.63 6.37 21.04
C SER A 141 -14.63 5.24 20.83
N THR A 142 -13.47 5.37 21.49
CA THR A 142 -12.40 4.38 21.41
C THR A 142 -12.79 3.03 22.00
N ASP A 143 -13.77 3.01 22.90
CA ASP A 143 -14.20 1.82 23.60
C ASP A 143 -14.87 0.82 22.66
N ILE A 144 -15.50 1.31 21.59
CA ILE A 144 -16.07 0.46 20.55
C ILE A 144 -14.97 -0.33 19.83
N PHE A 145 -13.75 0.20 19.68
CA PHE A 145 -12.65 -0.51 18.99
C PHE A 145 -12.20 -1.79 19.69
N ASN A 146 -12.34 -1.85 21.02
CA ASN A 146 -11.96 -3.02 21.80
C ASN A 146 -12.94 -4.18 21.62
N ASN A 147 -14.21 -3.88 21.33
CA ASN A 147 -15.27 -4.88 21.26
C ASN A 147 -15.41 -5.53 19.88
N ILE A 148 -14.77 -4.97 18.84
CA ILE A 148 -14.91 -5.52 17.49
C ILE A 148 -13.77 -6.51 17.22
N SER A 149 -14.15 -7.77 16.98
CA SER A 149 -13.26 -8.80 16.47
C SER A 149 -13.26 -8.77 14.94
N ILE A 150 -12.07 -8.79 14.34
CA ILE A 150 -11.91 -8.82 12.89
C ILE A 150 -11.30 -10.17 12.53
N CYS A 151 -11.98 -10.92 11.68
CA CYS A 151 -11.47 -12.17 11.13
C CYS A 151 -11.13 -11.99 9.65
N CYS A 152 -10.00 -12.51 9.20
CA CYS A 152 -9.70 -12.66 7.78
C CYS A 152 -10.26 -14.00 7.28
N GLU A 153 -11.03 -13.94 6.20
CA GLU A 153 -11.59 -15.11 5.53
C GLU A 153 -10.62 -15.61 4.46
N SER A 154 -10.29 -16.90 4.49
CA SER A 154 -9.48 -17.56 3.47
C SER A 154 -10.33 -17.95 2.25
N GLU A 155 -9.68 -18.31 1.14
CA GLU A 155 -10.37 -18.83 -0.05
C GLU A 155 -11.18 -20.10 0.21
N LYS A 156 -10.82 -20.85 1.26
CA LYS A 156 -11.49 -22.09 1.67
C LYS A 156 -12.60 -21.85 2.70
N GLY A 157 -12.92 -20.59 3.00
CA GLY A 157 -13.94 -20.21 3.99
C GLY A 157 -13.49 -20.36 5.44
N SER A 158 -12.21 -20.64 5.69
CA SER A 158 -11.68 -20.64 7.06
C SER A 158 -11.45 -19.21 7.54
N GLU A 159 -11.81 -18.94 8.79
CA GLU A 159 -11.67 -17.61 9.38
C GLU A 159 -10.53 -17.59 10.39
N ILE A 160 -9.68 -16.58 10.30
CA ILE A 160 -8.54 -16.37 11.21
C ILE A 160 -8.69 -15.00 11.85
N GLN A 161 -8.80 -14.95 13.17
CA GLN A 161 -8.88 -13.68 13.89
C GLN A 161 -7.55 -12.91 13.79
N LEU A 162 -7.62 -11.63 13.46
CA LEU A 162 -6.48 -10.72 13.50
C LEU A 162 -6.46 -10.03 14.86
N VAL A 163 -5.44 -10.33 15.67
CA VAL A 163 -5.33 -9.82 17.04
C VAL A 163 -4.21 -8.77 17.15
N SER A 164 -3.19 -8.91 16.32
CA SER A 164 -1.96 -8.11 16.37
C SER A 164 -1.64 -7.40 15.04
N CYS A 165 -0.69 -6.46 15.09
CA CYS A 165 -0.16 -5.82 13.89
C CYS A 165 0.58 -6.84 13.00
N GLU A 166 1.24 -7.81 13.62
CA GLU A 166 1.95 -8.90 12.97
C GLU A 166 0.99 -9.81 12.19
N ASP A 167 -0.19 -10.12 12.75
CA ASP A 167 -1.23 -10.89 12.05
C ASP A 167 -1.71 -10.15 10.80
N LEU A 168 -1.93 -8.84 10.92
CA LEU A 168 -2.34 -8.00 9.80
C LEU A 168 -1.27 -7.97 8.71
N GLU A 169 -0.01 -7.80 9.08
CA GLU A 169 1.11 -7.83 8.13
C GLU A 169 1.24 -9.19 7.43
N ALA A 170 1.13 -10.29 8.19
CA ALA A 170 1.16 -11.64 7.64
C ALA A 170 0.00 -11.88 6.67
N ALA A 171 -1.21 -11.48 7.04
CA ALA A 171 -2.39 -11.60 6.18
C ALA A 171 -2.22 -10.76 4.90
N LEU A 172 -1.78 -9.50 5.02
CA LEU A 172 -1.51 -8.64 3.86
C LEU A 172 -0.46 -9.25 2.93
N SER A 173 0.57 -9.89 3.48
CA SER A 173 1.57 -10.58 2.68
C SER A 173 0.98 -11.81 1.96
N TYR A 174 0.25 -12.65 2.69
CA TYR A 174 -0.33 -13.89 2.17
C TYR A 174 -1.35 -13.63 1.04
N PHE A 175 -2.21 -12.63 1.22
CA PHE A 175 -3.28 -12.30 0.28
C PHE A 175 -2.92 -11.17 -0.72
N ASP A 176 -1.62 -10.88 -0.92
CA ASP A 176 -1.11 -9.82 -1.80
C ASP A 176 -1.83 -8.46 -1.63
N GLY A 177 -2.06 -8.09 -0.37
CA GLY A 177 -2.69 -6.83 0.03
C GLY A 177 -4.19 -6.77 -0.20
N LYS A 178 -4.87 -7.88 -0.51
CA LYS A 178 -6.34 -7.93 -0.71
C LYS A 178 -7.00 -8.82 0.33
N LEU A 179 -7.47 -8.22 1.42
CA LEU A 179 -8.11 -8.97 2.50
C LEU A 179 -9.61 -9.07 2.31
N LYS A 180 -10.19 -10.21 2.70
CA LYS A 180 -11.61 -10.34 3.00
C LYS A 180 -11.76 -10.40 4.51
N LEU A 181 -12.37 -9.38 5.09
CA LEU A 181 -12.52 -9.26 6.53
C LEU A 181 -13.98 -9.45 6.91
N ILE A 182 -14.23 -10.16 8.00
CA ILE A 182 -15.54 -10.34 8.61
C ILE A 182 -15.48 -9.73 9.99
N ILE A 183 -16.46 -8.89 10.30
CA ILE A 183 -16.63 -8.33 11.62
C ILE A 183 -17.47 -9.27 12.48
N LYS A 184 -16.97 -9.62 13.66
CA LYS A 184 -17.70 -10.35 14.69
C LYS A 184 -17.79 -9.52 15.97
N GLN A 185 -18.93 -9.64 16.64
CA GLN A 185 -19.20 -9.10 17.98
C GLN A 185 -19.06 -10.21 19.01
#